data_AF-A0A7S4RBW6-F1
#
_entry.id   AF-A0A7S4RBW6-F1
#
_cell.length_a   1.000
_cell.length_b   1.000
_cell.length_c   1.000
_cell.angle_alpha   90.00
_cell.angle_beta   90.00
_cell.angle_gamma   90.00
#
_symmetry.space_group_name_H-M   'P 1'
#
loop_
_entity.id
_entity.type
_entity.pdbx_description
1 polymer ?
#
loop_
_entity_poly.entity_id
_entity_poly.type
_entity_poly.pdbx_seq_one_letter_code
_entity_poly.pdbx_strand_id
1 'polypeptide(L)'
;MMGNPLYSDEIGKMCFNAAKNWQMSWYGGVGDTSDYKVKVDPRTTPLSSFTLVGIGEFDKNINSSKYPVVLKIETGTLQDYFVGFNRAVGPNAQNAEADNEVTIIQVEGGDGLNIAQSYLKAHLISGEVYTIGNFANTEEPLSIKVTSIDLSTEPGSADINIVFGSDLHECTRSAECFDDGVYCNGVEICDTDAGIPGVCVSSGNPCESGLKCVKNTQSCTACDEVTIQLTTDNYAGETSWDIKYSDGVTIRSGSGYSIGSHYETIPNLQEGVHTFTIYDAYGDGICCNEGAGSYEVMLCRKTVAQGGNFGRSESTQFTIESSQTSPPTTAPTNQPTNTPTSQPAKAPTS
;
A
#
# COMPACT_ATOMS: atom_id res chain seq x y z
N MET A 1 -0.87 32.08 -9.79
CA MET A 1 0.34 32.86 -10.11
C MET A 1 1.05 33.11 -8.80
N MET A 2 2.31 32.72 -8.68
CA MET A 2 3.16 33.01 -7.51
C MET A 2 4.24 34.01 -7.93
N GLY A 3 3.83 35.17 -8.45
CA GLY A 3 4.75 36.19 -8.96
C GLY A 3 4.11 37.57 -8.93
N ASN A 4 4.92 38.58 -8.61
CA ASN A 4 4.52 39.99 -8.55
C ASN A 4 4.22 40.49 -9.99
N PRO A 5 2.97 40.83 -10.34
CA PRO A 5 2.67 41.36 -11.67
C PRO A 5 3.19 42.80 -11.74
N LEU A 6 4.43 42.97 -12.19
CA LEU A 6 4.90 44.29 -12.61
C LEU A 6 4.12 44.68 -13.86
N TYR A 7 3.57 45.90 -13.87
CA TYR A 7 2.77 46.50 -14.96
C TYR A 7 3.61 46.86 -16.20
N SER A 8 4.52 45.98 -16.61
CA SER A 8 5.32 46.13 -17.81
C SER A 8 5.71 44.76 -18.37
N ASP A 9 5.34 44.57 -19.63
CA ASP A 9 5.47 43.35 -20.43
C ASP A 9 6.93 42.91 -20.64
N GLU A 10 7.90 43.76 -20.29
CA GLU A 10 9.34 43.52 -20.46
C GLU A 10 10.16 43.56 -19.16
N ILE A 11 9.56 43.93 -18.02
CA ILE A 11 10.30 44.13 -16.76
C ILE A 11 10.11 42.97 -15.78
N GLY A 12 8.90 42.40 -15.68
CA GLY A 12 8.63 41.25 -14.80
C GLY A 12 8.65 39.92 -15.55
N LYS A 13 9.46 38.96 -15.11
CA LYS A 13 9.41 37.59 -15.62
C LYS A 13 8.23 36.85 -14.98
N MET A 14 7.46 36.12 -15.80
CA MET A 14 6.26 35.39 -15.37
C MET A 14 6.64 34.03 -14.73
N CYS A 15 6.47 33.91 -13.42
CA CYS A 15 6.67 32.67 -12.65
C CYS A 15 5.57 31.63 -12.95
N PHE A 16 5.77 30.81 -13.99
CA PHE A 16 4.82 29.76 -14.34
C PHE A 16 4.99 28.54 -13.43
N ASN A 17 3.91 28.16 -12.73
CA ASN A 17 3.87 26.92 -11.97
C ASN A 17 3.51 25.72 -12.86
N ALA A 18 3.72 24.50 -12.36
CA ALA A 18 3.49 23.27 -13.12
C ALA A 18 2.08 23.17 -13.70
N ALA A 19 1.04 23.48 -12.91
CA ALA A 19 -0.35 23.47 -13.38
C ALA A 19 -0.59 24.46 -14.53
N LYS A 20 0.06 25.64 -14.52
CA LYS A 20 -0.02 26.57 -15.65
C LYS A 20 0.75 26.09 -16.86
N ASN A 21 1.92 25.47 -16.69
CA ASN A 21 2.67 24.87 -17.79
C ASN A 21 1.82 23.85 -18.56
N TRP A 22 1.00 23.05 -17.84
CA TRP A 22 0.07 22.11 -18.46
C TRP A 22 -0.98 22.77 -19.36
N GLN A 23 -1.44 23.97 -19.01
CA GLN A 23 -2.48 24.70 -19.72
C GLN A 23 -1.96 25.43 -20.98
N MET A 24 -0.65 25.57 -21.16
CA MET A 24 -0.10 26.35 -22.26
C MET A 24 -0.10 25.57 -23.58
N SER A 25 -0.55 26.23 -24.66
CA SER A 25 -0.74 25.61 -25.98
C SER A 25 0.52 25.46 -26.85
N TRP A 26 1.65 26.08 -26.46
CA TRP A 26 2.90 26.04 -27.24
C TRP A 26 3.69 24.72 -27.11
N TYR A 27 3.27 23.82 -26.22
CA TYR A 27 3.77 22.44 -26.14
C TYR A 27 2.90 21.42 -26.88
N GLY A 28 1.85 21.91 -27.55
CA GLY A 28 0.63 21.14 -27.78
C GLY A 28 -0.54 21.76 -27.04
N GLY A 29 -1.75 21.72 -27.62
CA GLY A 29 -2.94 22.37 -27.06
C GLY A 29 -3.33 21.88 -25.65
N VAL A 30 -4.38 22.48 -25.08
CA VAL A 30 -4.99 21.99 -23.83
C VAL A 30 -5.46 20.55 -24.04
N GLY A 31 -5.04 19.63 -23.16
CA GLY A 31 -5.31 18.19 -23.29
C GLY A 31 -4.35 17.41 -24.20
N ASP A 32 -3.34 18.06 -24.81
CA ASP A 32 -2.31 17.37 -25.59
C ASP A 32 -1.30 16.65 -24.66
N THR A 33 -1.10 15.36 -24.90
CA THR A 33 -0.09 14.53 -24.25
C THR A 33 1.08 14.32 -25.22
N SER A 34 1.97 15.31 -25.26
CA SER A 34 3.19 15.32 -26.08
C SER A 34 4.42 15.01 -25.23
N ASP A 35 5.60 14.92 -25.84
CA ASP A 35 6.85 14.63 -25.10
C ASP A 35 7.15 15.64 -23.97
N TYR A 36 6.62 16.87 -24.06
CA TYR A 36 6.79 17.91 -23.03
C TYR A 36 5.69 17.88 -21.95
N LYS A 37 4.56 17.22 -22.23
CA LYS A 37 3.38 17.12 -21.36
C LYS A 37 2.97 15.66 -21.21
N VAL A 38 3.43 15.03 -20.14
CA VAL A 38 3.18 13.60 -19.93
C VAL A 38 2.07 13.41 -18.90
N LYS A 39 1.07 12.59 -19.24
CA LYS A 39 0.06 12.13 -18.28
C LYS A 39 0.52 10.82 -17.68
N VAL A 40 0.46 10.72 -16.36
CA VAL A 40 0.79 9.52 -15.59
C VAL A 40 -0.45 9.13 -14.80
N ASP A 41 -0.90 7.88 -14.93
CA ASP A 41 -1.91 7.31 -14.03
C ASP A 41 -1.22 6.23 -13.16
N PRO A 42 -0.80 6.60 -11.93
CA PRO A 42 -0.04 5.69 -11.08
C PRO A 42 -0.78 4.40 -10.72
N ARG A 43 -2.12 4.38 -10.80
CA ARG A 43 -2.92 3.17 -10.54
C ARG A 43 -2.76 2.10 -11.62
N THR A 44 -2.36 2.51 -12.82
CA THR A 44 -2.10 1.61 -13.96
C THR A 44 -0.62 1.42 -14.24
N THR A 45 0.22 2.34 -13.74
CA THR A 45 1.67 2.30 -13.88
C THR A 45 2.30 2.67 -12.54
N PRO A 46 2.37 1.72 -11.59
CA PRO A 46 2.68 2.00 -10.19
C PRO A 46 4.13 2.44 -9.95
N LEU A 47 5.03 2.17 -10.90
CA LEU A 47 6.40 2.66 -10.90
C LEU A 47 6.67 3.43 -12.18
N SER A 48 7.12 4.68 -12.06
CA SER A 48 7.52 5.51 -13.20
C SER A 48 8.70 6.40 -12.84
N SER A 49 9.60 6.61 -13.79
CA SER A 49 10.77 7.50 -13.64
C SER A 49 10.83 8.50 -14.78
N PHE A 50 11.19 9.74 -14.47
CA PHE A 50 11.26 10.82 -15.45
C PHE A 50 12.45 11.74 -15.18
N THR A 51 13.08 12.20 -16.26
CA THR A 51 13.99 13.35 -16.24
C THR A 51 13.20 14.57 -16.69
N LEU A 52 13.03 15.55 -15.81
CA LEU A 52 12.31 16.79 -16.06
C LEU A 52 13.27 17.90 -16.49
N VAL A 53 12.79 18.79 -17.37
CA VAL A 53 13.48 20.04 -17.72
C VAL A 53 12.59 21.25 -17.44
N GLY A 54 13.22 22.39 -17.17
CA GLY A 54 12.49 23.62 -16.91
C GLY A 54 11.90 24.27 -18.16
N ILE A 55 10.78 24.98 -17.98
CA ILE A 55 10.14 25.80 -19.01
C ILE A 55 11.08 26.88 -19.61
N GLY A 56 12.10 27.32 -18.88
CA GLY A 56 13.06 28.29 -19.40
C GLY A 56 14.05 27.74 -20.42
N GLU A 57 14.21 26.41 -20.49
CA GLU A 57 15.27 25.75 -21.28
C GLU A 57 14.74 24.54 -22.06
N PHE A 58 13.42 24.35 -22.17
CA PHE A 58 12.81 23.15 -22.78
C PHE A 58 13.22 22.94 -24.25
N ASP A 59 13.52 24.02 -24.97
CA ASP A 59 13.91 24.07 -26.37
C ASP A 59 15.41 23.82 -26.58
N LYS A 60 16.19 23.71 -25.49
CA LYS A 60 17.64 23.46 -25.51
C LYS A 60 18.01 21.98 -25.63
N ASN A 61 17.02 21.08 -25.72
CA ASN A 61 17.29 19.66 -25.92
C ASN A 61 17.74 19.39 -27.37
N ILE A 62 19.06 19.39 -27.62
CA ILE A 62 19.63 19.35 -28.99
C ILE A 62 19.65 17.93 -29.61
N ASN A 63 19.39 16.85 -28.85
CA ASN A 63 19.67 15.48 -29.31
C ASN A 63 18.50 14.48 -29.20
N SER A 64 17.37 14.77 -29.87
CA SER A 64 16.27 13.82 -30.20
C SER A 64 15.48 13.15 -29.07
N SER A 65 15.92 13.20 -27.81
CA SER A 65 15.10 12.88 -26.64
C SER A 65 14.56 14.16 -26.04
N LYS A 66 13.26 14.41 -26.18
CA LYS A 66 12.59 15.51 -25.48
C LYS A 66 12.24 15.05 -24.07
N TYR A 67 12.56 15.87 -23.09
CA TYR A 67 12.22 15.64 -21.70
C TYR A 67 10.91 16.35 -21.32
N PRO A 68 10.07 15.74 -20.46
CA PRO A 68 8.87 16.40 -19.96
C PRO A 68 9.19 17.70 -19.23
N VAL A 69 8.42 18.74 -19.53
CA VAL A 69 8.41 20.01 -18.78
C VAL A 69 7.45 19.92 -17.59
N VAL A 70 6.37 19.15 -17.78
CA VAL A 70 5.32 18.97 -16.78
C VAL A 70 4.72 17.57 -16.87
N LEU A 71 4.49 16.98 -15.71
CA LEU A 71 3.70 15.77 -15.55
C LEU A 71 2.32 16.12 -14.99
N LYS A 72 1.26 15.52 -15.53
CA LYS A 72 -0.06 15.44 -14.89
C LYS A 72 -0.18 14.07 -14.22
N ILE A 73 -0.32 14.05 -12.91
CA ILE A 73 -0.60 12.86 -12.12
C ILE A 73 -2.11 12.73 -11.98
N GLU A 74 -2.66 11.74 -12.68
CA GLU A 74 -4.09 11.51 -12.86
C GLU A 74 -4.71 10.87 -11.61
N THR A 75 -5.68 11.55 -11.03
CA THR A 75 -6.45 11.04 -9.89
C THR A 75 -7.74 10.34 -10.32
N GLY A 76 -8.18 10.47 -11.58
CA GLY A 76 -9.51 10.08 -12.03
C GLY A 76 -10.62 10.97 -11.46
N THR A 77 -10.26 12.11 -10.89
CA THR A 77 -11.18 13.14 -10.40
C THR A 77 -10.87 14.47 -11.08
N LEU A 78 -11.55 15.55 -10.68
CA LEU A 78 -11.20 16.88 -11.18
C LEU A 78 -9.97 17.49 -10.48
N GLN A 79 -9.46 16.85 -9.42
CA GLN A 79 -8.38 17.35 -8.56
C GLN A 79 -7.07 16.60 -8.81
N ASP A 80 -6.31 17.01 -9.82
CA ASP A 80 -5.03 16.37 -10.15
C ASP A 80 -3.82 17.07 -9.58
N TYR A 81 -2.69 16.35 -9.60
CA TYR A 81 -1.39 16.89 -9.24
C TYR A 81 -0.55 17.15 -10.49
N PHE A 82 0.27 18.19 -10.42
CA PHE A 82 1.18 18.58 -11.47
C PHE A 82 2.58 18.68 -10.90
N VAL A 83 3.51 17.98 -11.53
CA VAL A 83 4.93 17.96 -11.13
C VAL A 83 5.74 18.65 -12.21
N GLY A 84 6.62 19.57 -11.81
CA GLY A 84 7.48 20.26 -12.76
C GLY A 84 8.76 20.77 -12.11
N PHE A 85 9.83 20.84 -12.90
CA PHE A 85 11.11 21.38 -12.46
C PHE A 85 11.14 22.90 -12.57
N ASN A 86 11.17 23.57 -11.42
CA ASN A 86 11.06 25.02 -11.31
C ASN A 86 12.42 25.71 -11.49
N ARG A 87 13.06 25.41 -12.62
CA ARG A 87 14.35 25.95 -13.05
C ARG A 87 14.32 27.48 -13.06
N ALA A 88 15.23 28.12 -12.32
CA ALA A 88 15.31 29.57 -12.18
C ALA A 88 15.98 30.25 -13.39
N VAL A 89 15.49 29.97 -14.61
CA VAL A 89 15.93 30.56 -15.87
C VAL A 89 14.70 30.91 -16.74
N GLY A 90 14.89 31.85 -17.67
CA GLY A 90 13.86 32.26 -18.62
C GLY A 90 12.66 32.89 -17.90
N PRO A 91 11.42 32.42 -18.17
CA PRO A 91 10.22 32.92 -17.49
C PRO A 91 10.27 32.80 -15.96
N ASN A 92 10.98 31.80 -15.44
CA ASN A 92 11.02 31.50 -14.00
C ASN A 92 12.27 32.08 -13.31
N ALA A 93 13.06 32.94 -13.99
CA ALA A 93 14.30 33.52 -13.45
C ALA A 93 14.11 34.48 -12.25
N GLN A 94 12.88 34.91 -11.96
CA GLN A 94 12.54 35.83 -10.86
C GLN A 94 11.54 35.21 -9.89
N ASN A 95 11.51 33.88 -9.82
CA ASN A 95 10.74 33.17 -8.82
C ASN A 95 11.13 33.64 -7.41
N ALA A 96 10.12 33.71 -6.53
CA ALA A 96 10.32 34.09 -5.14
C ALA A 96 10.51 32.88 -4.22
N GLU A 97 10.22 31.68 -4.72
CA GLU A 97 10.17 30.42 -3.95
C GLU A 97 10.44 29.24 -4.90
N ALA A 98 11.07 28.19 -4.36
CA ALA A 98 11.37 26.91 -5.03
C ALA A 98 12.31 27.02 -6.26
N ASP A 99 13.32 27.87 -6.19
CA ASP A 99 14.29 28.08 -7.27
C ASP A 99 15.15 26.84 -7.53
N ASN A 100 15.09 26.30 -8.76
CA ASN A 100 15.81 25.10 -9.16
C ASN A 100 15.42 23.87 -8.32
N GLU A 101 14.14 23.77 -7.96
CA GLU A 101 13.57 22.66 -7.21
C GLU A 101 12.42 22.02 -7.98
N VAL A 102 12.05 20.78 -7.62
CA VAL A 102 10.85 20.15 -8.19
C VAL A 102 9.63 20.59 -7.39
N THR A 103 8.62 21.11 -8.08
CA THR A 103 7.39 21.59 -7.45
C THR A 103 6.24 20.62 -7.69
N ILE A 104 5.41 20.44 -6.67
CA ILE A 104 4.19 19.63 -6.71
C ILE A 104 3.01 20.55 -6.46
N ILE A 105 2.16 20.70 -7.46
CA ILE A 105 0.99 21.58 -7.44
C ILE A 105 -0.28 20.74 -7.52
N GLN A 106 -1.25 20.96 -6.64
CA GLN A 106 -2.60 20.35 -6.78
C GLN A 106 -3.58 21.38 -7.31
N VAL A 107 -4.46 20.99 -8.24
CA VAL A 107 -5.61 21.81 -8.65
C VAL A 107 -6.86 21.42 -7.87
N GLU A 108 -7.72 22.38 -7.56
CA GLU A 108 -9.00 22.14 -6.87
C GLU A 108 -10.10 21.59 -7.79
N GLY A 109 -9.91 21.66 -9.10
CA GLY A 109 -10.91 21.24 -10.07
C GLY A 109 -10.46 21.42 -11.51
N GLY A 110 -11.34 21.04 -12.43
CA GLY A 110 -11.16 21.31 -13.85
C GLY A 110 -10.13 20.43 -14.57
N ASP A 111 -9.60 19.38 -13.92
CA ASP A 111 -8.73 18.36 -14.54
C ASP A 111 -7.44 18.93 -15.16
N GLY A 112 -7.04 20.13 -14.71
CA GLY A 112 -5.98 20.92 -15.34
C GLY A 112 -6.33 21.49 -16.72
N LEU A 113 -7.53 21.25 -17.25
CA LEU A 113 -7.98 21.72 -18.57
C LEU A 113 -8.65 23.10 -18.49
N ASN A 114 -9.26 23.43 -17.35
CA ASN A 114 -9.96 24.69 -17.14
C ASN A 114 -9.24 25.57 -16.12
N ILE A 115 -9.58 26.87 -16.09
CA ILE A 115 -9.08 27.77 -15.05
C ILE A 115 -9.63 27.29 -13.70
N ALA A 116 -8.72 26.89 -12.81
CA ALA A 116 -9.03 26.48 -11.44
C ALA A 116 -7.96 27.02 -10.49
N GLN A 117 -8.32 27.12 -9.21
CA GLN A 117 -7.36 27.43 -8.16
C GLN A 117 -6.37 26.27 -8.00
N SER A 118 -5.11 26.60 -7.75
CA SER A 118 -4.00 25.64 -7.62
C SER A 118 -3.16 25.97 -6.40
N TYR A 119 -2.69 24.95 -5.69
CA TYR A 119 -1.90 25.11 -4.47
C TYR A 119 -0.55 24.42 -4.59
N LEU A 120 0.51 25.08 -4.15
CA LEU A 120 1.80 24.45 -3.91
C LEU A 120 1.66 23.51 -2.72
N LYS A 121 1.97 22.23 -2.93
CA LYS A 121 1.91 21.18 -1.90
C LYS A 121 3.28 20.89 -1.32
N ALA A 122 4.28 20.85 -2.19
CA ALA A 122 5.67 20.69 -1.81
C ALA A 122 6.58 21.27 -2.90
N HIS A 123 7.78 21.62 -2.47
CA HIS A 123 8.94 21.83 -3.32
C HIS A 123 10.06 20.94 -2.78
N LEU A 124 10.80 20.29 -3.67
CA LEU A 124 11.71 19.20 -3.32
C LEU A 124 13.10 19.47 -3.91
N ILE A 125 14.12 19.33 -3.07
CA ILE A 125 15.53 19.25 -3.51
C ILE A 125 15.95 17.79 -3.71
N SER A 126 17.15 17.59 -4.26
CA SER A 126 17.73 16.26 -4.48
C SER A 126 17.71 15.40 -3.21
N GLY A 127 17.14 14.20 -3.32
CA GLY A 127 17.01 13.23 -2.23
C GLY A 127 15.69 13.31 -1.46
N GLU A 128 14.94 14.40 -1.57
CA GLU A 128 13.67 14.56 -0.86
C GLU A 128 12.51 13.85 -1.54
N VAL A 129 11.48 13.55 -0.74
CA VAL A 129 10.27 12.85 -1.15
C VAL A 129 9.04 13.55 -0.59
N TYR A 130 7.99 13.60 -1.39
CA TYR A 130 6.65 14.00 -0.95
C TYR A 130 5.69 12.83 -1.12
N THR A 131 4.93 12.53 -0.07
CA THR A 131 3.98 11.42 -0.05
C THR A 131 2.56 11.92 0.15
N ILE A 132 1.66 11.48 -0.72
CA ILE A 132 0.20 11.67 -0.63
C ILE A 132 -0.36 10.39 -0.05
N GLY A 133 -0.77 10.38 1.23
CA GLY A 133 -1.13 9.16 1.95
C GLY A 133 -2.38 8.42 1.42
N ASN A 134 -3.37 9.14 0.90
CA ASN A 134 -4.56 8.52 0.28
C ASN A 134 -4.74 9.08 -1.13
N PHE A 135 -3.97 8.54 -2.07
CA PHE A 135 -4.02 8.99 -3.45
C PHE A 135 -5.29 8.49 -4.13
N ALA A 136 -6.02 9.38 -4.82
CA ALA A 136 -7.23 9.06 -5.58
C ALA A 136 -8.33 8.31 -4.79
N ASN A 137 -8.39 8.47 -3.46
CA ASN A 137 -9.30 7.72 -2.56
C ASN A 137 -9.12 6.19 -2.63
N THR A 138 -7.91 5.73 -2.94
CA THR A 138 -7.60 4.30 -3.04
C THR A 138 -7.16 3.68 -1.72
N GLU A 139 -6.95 4.49 -0.68
CA GLU A 139 -6.28 4.10 0.58
C GLU A 139 -4.80 3.75 0.41
N GLU A 140 -4.24 3.91 -0.79
CA GLU A 140 -2.83 3.67 -1.09
C GLU A 140 -2.04 4.99 -1.21
N PRO A 141 -0.79 5.03 -0.74
CA PRO A 141 0.04 6.22 -0.84
C PRO A 141 0.60 6.41 -2.26
N LEU A 142 0.88 7.66 -2.63
CA LEU A 142 1.70 8.02 -3.79
C LEU A 142 2.91 8.81 -3.33
N SER A 143 4.12 8.34 -3.63
CA SER A 143 5.38 9.01 -3.32
C SER A 143 6.04 9.55 -4.59
N ILE A 144 6.48 10.81 -4.52
CA ILE A 144 7.23 11.49 -5.58
C ILE A 144 8.58 11.88 -4.98
N LYS A 145 9.65 11.23 -5.43
CA LYS A 145 11.02 11.44 -4.95
C LYS A 145 11.88 12.11 -6.02
N VAL A 146 12.65 13.11 -5.63
CA VAL A 146 13.70 13.68 -6.48
C VAL A 146 14.97 12.89 -6.26
N THR A 147 15.46 12.20 -7.28
CA THR A 147 16.69 11.39 -7.18
C THR A 147 17.93 12.26 -7.36
N SER A 148 17.91 13.16 -8.34
CA SER A 148 19.02 14.07 -8.65
C SER A 148 18.54 15.36 -9.28
N ILE A 149 19.28 16.45 -9.06
CA ILE A 149 19.15 17.70 -9.82
C ILE A 149 20.54 18.04 -10.37
N ASP A 150 20.64 18.20 -11.70
CA ASP A 150 21.86 18.63 -12.38
C ASP A 150 21.66 20.02 -13.00
N LEU A 151 22.41 20.99 -12.49
CA LEU A 151 22.44 22.37 -12.99
C LEU A 151 23.71 22.68 -13.78
N SER A 152 24.60 21.71 -13.96
CA SER A 152 25.88 21.88 -14.67
C SER A 152 25.74 21.78 -16.19
N THR A 153 24.57 21.37 -16.66
CA THR A 153 24.20 21.19 -18.06
C THR A 153 23.16 22.22 -18.51
N GLU A 154 23.02 22.40 -19.83
CA GLU A 154 21.96 23.20 -20.45
C GLU A 154 21.22 22.33 -21.48
N PRO A 155 19.94 21.98 -21.26
CA PRO A 155 19.11 22.37 -20.11
C PRO A 155 19.56 21.71 -18.80
N GLY A 156 19.38 22.41 -17.69
CA GLY A 156 19.44 21.76 -16.38
C GLY A 156 18.27 20.80 -16.20
N SER A 157 18.49 19.70 -15.48
CA SER A 157 17.51 18.62 -15.35
C SER A 157 17.28 18.18 -13.91
N ALA A 158 16.10 17.62 -13.65
CA ALA A 158 15.76 16.98 -12.38
C ALA A 158 15.21 15.57 -12.63
N ASP A 159 15.86 14.56 -12.08
CA ASP A 159 15.41 13.19 -12.15
C ASP A 159 14.47 12.90 -10.97
N ILE A 160 13.35 12.25 -11.27
CA ILE A 160 12.33 11.89 -10.29
C ILE A 160 11.85 10.46 -10.46
N ASN A 161 11.44 9.87 -9.34
CA ASN A 161 10.73 8.60 -9.26
C ASN A 161 9.34 8.83 -8.68
N ILE A 162 8.33 8.21 -9.29
CA ILE A 162 6.95 8.20 -8.86
C ILE A 162 6.57 6.77 -8.54
N VAL A 163 6.09 6.55 -7.32
CA VAL A 163 5.78 5.24 -6.76
C VAL A 163 4.40 5.26 -6.14
N PHE A 164 3.50 4.37 -6.57
CA PHE A 164 2.15 4.22 -6.05
C PHE A 164 1.99 2.87 -5.33
N GLY A 165 1.38 2.90 -4.16
CA GLY A 165 1.33 1.80 -3.20
C GLY A 165 2.43 1.92 -2.14
N SER A 166 2.18 1.41 -0.94
CA SER A 166 3.17 1.29 0.14
C SER A 166 4.31 0.31 -0.21
N ASP A 167 4.06 -0.60 -1.16
CA ASP A 167 4.91 -1.76 -1.44
C ASP A 167 6.08 -1.53 -2.43
N LEU A 168 6.49 -0.28 -2.71
CA LEU A 168 7.53 -0.01 -3.73
C LEU A 168 8.59 1.03 -3.32
N HIS A 169 8.77 1.29 -2.02
CA HIS A 169 9.88 2.13 -1.51
C HIS A 169 11.19 1.34 -1.47
N GLU A 170 12.25 1.81 -2.13
CA GLU A 170 13.57 1.17 -2.03
C GLU A 170 14.11 1.25 -0.58
N CYS A 171 14.56 0.11 -0.04
CA CYS A 171 15.07 -0.01 1.32
C CYS A 171 16.26 -0.96 1.41
N THR A 172 17.03 -0.82 2.48
CA THR A 172 18.08 -1.77 2.87
C THR A 172 17.82 -2.44 4.22
N ARG A 173 16.86 -1.93 5.00
CA ARG A 173 16.41 -2.50 6.27
C ARG A 173 14.97 -2.06 6.55
N SER A 174 14.21 -2.85 7.33
CA SER A 174 12.81 -2.54 7.64
C SER A 174 12.59 -1.21 8.38
N ALA A 175 13.58 -0.70 9.11
CA ALA A 175 13.49 0.62 9.76
C ALA A 175 13.47 1.80 8.78
N GLU A 176 13.75 1.58 7.49
CA GLU A 176 13.62 2.59 6.43
C GLU A 176 12.20 2.59 5.83
N CYS A 177 11.37 1.59 6.16
CA CYS A 177 9.98 1.51 5.75
C CYS A 177 9.11 2.24 6.77
N PHE A 178 8.47 3.32 6.33
CA PHE A 178 7.60 4.14 7.18
C PHE A 178 6.24 3.47 7.32
N ASP A 179 5.75 3.39 8.55
CA ASP A 179 4.37 3.02 8.85
C ASP A 179 3.42 4.00 8.15
N ASP A 180 2.62 3.49 7.22
CA ASP A 180 1.63 4.26 6.47
C ASP A 180 0.36 4.58 7.30
N GLY A 181 0.31 4.08 8.54
CA GLY A 181 -0.79 4.25 9.47
C GLY A 181 -1.97 3.32 9.19
N VAL A 182 -1.80 2.32 8.33
CA VAL A 182 -2.84 1.35 7.96
C VAL A 182 -2.61 0.05 8.71
N TYR A 183 -3.07 -0.04 9.97
CA TYR A 183 -2.86 -1.22 10.81
C TYR A 183 -3.10 -2.57 10.10
N CYS A 184 -4.15 -2.69 9.28
CA CYS A 184 -4.53 -3.97 8.65
C CYS A 184 -3.61 -4.50 7.54
N ASN A 185 -2.65 -3.72 7.05
CA ASN A 185 -1.63 -4.23 6.13
C ASN A 185 -0.40 -4.79 6.89
N GLY A 186 -0.33 -4.61 8.21
CA GLY A 186 0.68 -5.24 9.04
C GLY A 186 1.85 -4.33 9.38
N VAL A 187 3.01 -4.94 9.50
CA VAL A 187 4.27 -4.23 9.74
C VAL A 187 4.98 -4.06 8.42
N GLU A 188 5.46 -2.85 8.18
CA GLU A 188 6.29 -2.54 7.03
C GLU A 188 7.68 -3.16 7.19
N ILE A 189 8.04 -4.03 6.25
CA ILE A 189 9.31 -4.75 6.24
C ILE A 189 10.05 -4.52 4.93
N CYS A 190 11.38 -4.53 5.01
CA CYS A 190 12.19 -4.49 3.80
C CYS A 190 12.33 -5.92 3.25
N ASP A 191 11.69 -6.18 2.12
CA ASP A 191 11.90 -7.40 1.34
C ASP A 191 13.19 -7.26 0.53
N THR A 192 14.22 -7.99 0.96
CA THR A 192 15.52 -8.04 0.29
C THR A 192 15.65 -9.16 -0.73
N ASP A 193 14.66 -10.05 -0.83
CA ASP A 193 14.65 -11.20 -1.73
C ASP A 193 14.14 -10.83 -3.14
N ALA A 194 13.48 -9.68 -3.29
CA ALA A 194 12.94 -9.16 -4.55
C ALA A 194 13.97 -8.58 -5.54
N GLY A 195 15.27 -8.54 -5.18
CA GLY A 195 16.36 -7.97 -5.99
C GLY A 195 16.93 -6.69 -5.39
N ILE A 196 18.20 -6.38 -5.68
CA ILE A 196 18.89 -5.21 -5.12
C ILE A 196 18.58 -3.98 -6.00
N PRO A 197 18.13 -2.85 -5.43
CA PRO A 197 17.86 -2.60 -4.00
C PRO A 197 16.51 -3.18 -3.53
N GLY A 198 16.46 -3.60 -2.25
CA GLY A 198 15.27 -4.19 -1.63
C GLY A 198 14.09 -3.23 -1.59
N VAL A 199 12.91 -3.75 -1.30
CA VAL A 199 11.65 -3.01 -1.43
C VAL A 199 10.83 -3.12 -0.15
N CYS A 200 10.30 -2.01 0.36
CA CYS A 200 9.37 -2.02 1.48
C CYS A 200 8.09 -2.71 1.04
N VAL A 201 7.67 -3.71 1.81
CA VAL A 201 6.41 -4.42 1.63
C VAL A 201 5.73 -4.56 2.97
N SER A 202 4.41 -4.62 2.94
CA SER A 202 3.61 -4.84 4.14
C SER A 202 3.52 -6.34 4.49
N SER A 203 3.59 -6.70 5.77
CA SER A 203 3.55 -8.12 6.21
C SER A 203 2.19 -8.81 6.01
N GLY A 204 1.16 -8.05 5.61
CA GLY A 204 -0.23 -8.48 5.58
C GLY A 204 -0.88 -8.48 6.98
N ASN A 205 -2.03 -9.15 7.09
CA ASN A 205 -2.88 -9.15 8.29
C ASN A 205 -2.09 -9.26 9.62
N PRO A 206 -2.04 -8.18 10.45
CA PRO A 206 -1.26 -8.13 11.70
C PRO A 206 -1.85 -9.00 12.81
N CYS A 207 -3.10 -9.46 12.66
CA CYS A 207 -3.81 -10.10 13.74
C CYS A 207 -3.23 -11.47 14.06
N GLU A 208 -3.44 -11.93 15.30
CA GLU A 208 -3.08 -13.28 15.71
C GLU A 208 -3.84 -14.34 14.90
N SER A 209 -3.32 -15.56 14.89
CA SER A 209 -3.95 -16.70 14.23
C SER A 209 -5.38 -16.94 14.75
N GLY A 210 -6.36 -17.02 13.85
CA GLY A 210 -7.79 -17.11 14.20
C GLY A 210 -8.53 -15.78 14.23
N LEU A 211 -7.86 -14.65 13.99
CA LEU A 211 -8.46 -13.32 13.88
C LEU A 211 -8.29 -12.75 12.47
N LYS A 212 -9.27 -11.94 12.04
CA LYS A 212 -9.19 -11.13 10.82
C LYS A 212 -9.04 -9.66 11.16
N CYS A 213 -8.25 -8.94 10.37
CA CYS A 213 -8.21 -7.48 10.45
C CYS A 213 -9.33 -6.89 9.61
N VAL A 214 -10.12 -6.00 10.21
CA VAL A 214 -11.18 -5.30 9.49
C VAL A 214 -10.69 -3.91 9.13
N LYS A 215 -10.50 -3.68 7.82
CA LYS A 215 -9.90 -2.46 7.26
C LYS A 215 -10.59 -1.17 7.74
N ASN A 216 -11.92 -1.17 7.86
CA ASN A 216 -12.67 0.03 8.23
C ASN A 216 -12.50 0.46 9.70
N THR A 217 -12.26 -0.47 10.62
CA THR A 217 -12.09 -0.20 12.06
C THR A 217 -10.63 -0.30 12.49
N GLN A 218 -9.73 -0.73 11.60
CA GLN A 218 -8.33 -0.97 11.89
C GLN A 218 -8.14 -1.82 13.15
N SER A 219 -8.95 -2.87 13.29
CA SER A 219 -8.99 -3.69 14.49
C SER A 219 -9.10 -5.17 14.15
N CYS A 220 -8.57 -6.01 15.04
CA CYS A 220 -8.74 -7.44 14.97
C CYS A 220 -10.08 -7.86 15.55
N THR A 221 -10.77 -8.76 14.86
CA THR A 221 -12.04 -9.34 15.30
C THR A 221 -12.09 -10.83 14.97
N ALA A 222 -13.07 -11.52 15.55
CA ALA A 222 -13.34 -12.92 15.30
C ALA A 222 -13.42 -13.20 13.79
N CYS A 223 -12.77 -14.28 13.40
CA CYS A 223 -12.74 -14.72 12.02
C CYS A 223 -13.98 -15.53 11.66
N ASP A 224 -14.53 -15.28 10.48
CA ASP A 224 -15.65 -15.99 9.87
C ASP A 224 -15.28 -16.59 8.50
N GLU A 225 -13.99 -16.76 8.23
CA GLU A 225 -13.45 -17.28 6.97
C GLU A 225 -12.72 -18.60 7.19
N VAL A 226 -13.15 -19.64 6.46
CA VAL A 226 -12.53 -20.97 6.48
C VAL A 226 -11.82 -21.22 5.16
N THR A 227 -10.57 -21.67 5.22
CA THR A 227 -9.80 -22.13 4.07
C THR A 227 -9.55 -23.63 4.17
N ILE A 228 -9.81 -24.35 3.09
CA ILE A 228 -9.51 -25.76 2.94
C ILE A 228 -8.40 -25.89 1.90
N GLN A 229 -7.30 -26.53 2.29
CA GLN A 229 -6.27 -27.00 1.39
C GLN A 229 -6.40 -28.52 1.28
N LEU A 230 -6.49 -29.03 0.06
CA LEU A 230 -6.60 -30.44 -0.21
C LEU A 230 -5.57 -30.84 -1.26
N THR A 231 -4.65 -31.70 -0.88
CA THR A 231 -3.81 -32.45 -1.81
C THR A 231 -4.39 -33.83 -1.96
N THR A 232 -4.81 -34.20 -3.16
CA THR A 232 -5.32 -35.54 -3.43
C THR A 232 -4.18 -36.53 -3.62
N ASP A 233 -4.48 -37.82 -3.47
CA ASP A 233 -3.61 -38.91 -3.86
C ASP A 233 -3.82 -39.28 -5.34
N ASN A 234 -3.41 -40.50 -5.73
CA ASN A 234 -3.58 -40.96 -7.11
C ASN A 234 -5.04 -41.25 -7.48
N TYR A 235 -5.98 -41.24 -6.52
CA TYR A 235 -7.40 -41.55 -6.70
C TYR A 235 -8.31 -40.38 -6.32
N ALA A 236 -7.91 -39.16 -6.68
CA ALA A 236 -8.60 -37.91 -6.40
C ALA A 236 -10.14 -37.87 -6.60
N GLY A 237 -10.68 -38.67 -7.52
CA GLY A 237 -12.12 -38.73 -7.78
C GLY A 237 -12.95 -39.31 -6.63
N GLU A 238 -12.31 -39.94 -5.65
CA GLU A 238 -12.95 -40.59 -4.49
C GLU A 238 -13.11 -39.64 -3.31
N THR A 239 -12.30 -38.57 -3.29
CA THR A 239 -12.30 -37.57 -2.22
C THR A 239 -13.47 -36.60 -2.36
N SER A 240 -14.19 -36.39 -1.26
CA SER A 240 -15.17 -35.31 -1.12
C SER A 240 -15.21 -34.79 0.31
N TRP A 241 -15.81 -33.63 0.54
CA TRP A 241 -15.97 -33.09 1.89
C TRP A 241 -17.21 -32.20 2.00
N ASP A 242 -17.67 -31.98 3.22
CA ASP A 242 -18.70 -30.99 3.55
C ASP A 242 -18.38 -30.22 4.84
N ILE A 243 -18.92 -29.00 4.92
CA ILE A 243 -19.04 -28.24 6.16
C ILE A 243 -20.51 -28.04 6.46
N LYS A 244 -20.92 -28.35 7.69
CA LYS A 244 -22.29 -28.20 8.19
C LYS A 244 -22.37 -27.31 9.42
N TYR A 245 -23.50 -26.65 9.58
CA TYR A 245 -23.92 -26.05 10.86
C TYR A 245 -24.22 -27.15 11.89
N SER A 246 -24.37 -26.75 13.16
CA SER A 246 -24.72 -27.65 14.26
C SER A 246 -26.07 -28.37 14.10
N ASP A 247 -26.98 -27.84 13.29
CA ASP A 247 -28.28 -28.46 12.97
C ASP A 247 -28.21 -29.46 11.80
N GLY A 248 -27.03 -29.66 11.21
CA GLY A 248 -26.78 -30.60 10.12
C GLY A 248 -26.99 -30.02 8.72
N VAL A 249 -27.36 -28.74 8.59
CA VAL A 249 -27.51 -28.09 7.28
C VAL A 249 -26.12 -27.88 6.65
N THR A 250 -25.96 -28.38 5.41
CA THR A 250 -24.73 -28.20 4.63
C THR A 250 -24.57 -26.75 4.19
N ILE A 251 -23.45 -26.14 4.58
CA ILE A 251 -23.00 -24.80 4.20
C ILE A 251 -22.29 -24.87 2.86
N ARG A 252 -21.37 -25.83 2.73
CA ARG A 252 -20.50 -25.99 1.58
C ARG A 252 -20.07 -27.45 1.44
N SER A 253 -19.72 -27.84 0.23
CA SER A 253 -19.20 -29.18 -0.08
C SER A 253 -18.34 -29.14 -1.33
N GLY A 254 -17.32 -30.01 -1.37
CA GLY A 254 -16.43 -30.19 -2.51
C GLY A 254 -16.32 -31.65 -2.93
N SER A 255 -16.19 -31.92 -4.24
CA SER A 255 -16.07 -33.28 -4.81
C SER A 255 -15.58 -33.21 -6.26
N GLY A 256 -15.26 -34.38 -6.85
CA GLY A 256 -14.94 -34.50 -8.28
C GLY A 256 -13.56 -33.97 -8.64
N TYR A 257 -12.59 -34.15 -7.74
CA TYR A 257 -11.24 -33.62 -7.90
C TYR A 257 -10.42 -34.40 -8.91
N SER A 258 -9.52 -33.68 -9.58
CA SER A 258 -8.38 -34.26 -10.30
C SER A 258 -7.18 -34.43 -9.35
N ILE A 259 -6.21 -35.25 -9.74
CA ILE A 259 -4.95 -35.39 -9.01
C ILE A 259 -4.27 -34.02 -8.90
N GLY A 260 -3.86 -33.63 -7.70
CA GLY A 260 -3.17 -32.37 -7.44
C GLY A 260 -3.60 -31.68 -6.16
N SER A 261 -3.22 -30.41 -6.03
CA SER A 261 -3.60 -29.56 -4.89
C SER A 261 -4.75 -28.63 -5.27
N HIS A 262 -5.68 -28.48 -4.34
CA HIS A 262 -6.91 -27.71 -4.47
C HIS A 262 -7.09 -26.83 -3.25
N TYR A 263 -7.69 -25.67 -3.45
CA TYR A 263 -7.88 -24.64 -2.43
C TYR A 263 -9.31 -24.11 -2.52
N GLU A 264 -10.01 -24.06 -1.39
CA GLU A 264 -11.31 -23.40 -1.29
C GLU A 264 -11.34 -22.47 -0.07
N THR A 265 -11.76 -21.23 -0.28
CA THR A 265 -11.99 -20.24 0.78
C THR A 265 -13.47 -19.92 0.87
N ILE A 266 -14.02 -20.01 2.06
CA ILE A 266 -15.44 -19.81 2.36
C ILE A 266 -15.54 -18.65 3.36
N PRO A 267 -15.93 -17.44 2.91
CA PRO A 267 -16.05 -16.28 3.78
C PRO A 267 -17.45 -16.18 4.41
N ASN A 268 -17.55 -15.38 5.49
CA ASN A 268 -18.81 -14.98 6.14
C ASN A 268 -19.63 -16.15 6.70
N LEU A 269 -18.98 -17.17 7.27
CA LEU A 269 -19.70 -18.19 8.04
C LEU A 269 -20.30 -17.56 9.31
N GLN A 270 -21.49 -18.04 9.68
CA GLN A 270 -22.16 -17.55 10.87
C GLN A 270 -21.40 -17.96 12.14
N GLU A 271 -21.63 -17.23 13.23
CA GLU A 271 -21.11 -17.60 14.55
C GLU A 271 -21.72 -18.94 15.01
N GLY A 272 -20.92 -19.78 15.67
CA GLY A 272 -21.37 -21.05 16.24
C GLY A 272 -20.50 -22.24 15.90
N VAL A 273 -21.02 -23.44 16.19
CA VAL A 273 -20.32 -24.72 16.00
C VAL A 273 -20.56 -25.26 14.60
N HIS A 274 -19.47 -25.63 13.96
CA HIS A 274 -19.43 -26.15 12.59
C HIS A 274 -18.73 -27.50 12.60
N THR A 275 -19.13 -28.37 11.67
CA THR A 275 -18.47 -29.67 11.49
C THR A 275 -17.92 -29.74 10.07
N PHE A 276 -16.60 -29.90 9.94
CA PHE A 276 -15.97 -30.31 8.69
C PHE A 276 -15.95 -31.85 8.66
N THR A 277 -16.32 -32.44 7.53
CA THR A 277 -16.19 -33.87 7.28
C THR A 277 -15.56 -34.09 5.92
N ILE A 278 -14.51 -34.89 5.86
CA ILE A 278 -13.92 -35.41 4.63
C ILE A 278 -14.31 -36.88 4.46
N TYR A 279 -14.48 -37.30 3.21
CA TYR A 279 -14.89 -38.63 2.82
C TYR A 279 -13.98 -39.19 1.75
N ASP A 280 -13.82 -40.50 1.80
CA ASP A 280 -13.16 -41.30 0.79
C ASP A 280 -14.03 -42.52 0.46
N ALA A 281 -14.26 -42.75 -0.83
CA ALA A 281 -15.28 -43.69 -1.29
C ALA A 281 -14.88 -45.17 -1.06
N TYR A 282 -13.58 -45.47 -1.18
CA TYR A 282 -13.05 -46.83 -1.08
C TYR A 282 -12.60 -47.17 0.35
N GLY A 283 -12.29 -46.16 1.16
CA GLY A 283 -12.06 -46.24 2.59
C GLY A 283 -10.60 -46.47 2.98
N ASP A 284 -9.67 -46.21 2.05
CA ASP A 284 -8.23 -46.19 2.25
C ASP A 284 -7.70 -44.78 2.57
N GLY A 285 -8.58 -43.78 2.55
CA GLY A 285 -8.24 -42.40 2.87
C GLY A 285 -7.60 -41.73 1.66
N ILE A 286 -6.86 -40.64 1.89
CA ILE A 286 -6.16 -39.92 0.82
C ILE A 286 -4.65 -40.04 0.96
N CYS A 287 -4.17 -41.03 1.71
CA CYS A 287 -2.75 -41.15 1.98
C CYS A 287 -2.18 -42.58 1.92
N CYS A 288 -0.86 -42.50 1.75
CA CYS A 288 0.21 -43.33 2.25
C CYS A 288 0.69 -44.37 1.25
N ASN A 289 -0.16 -45.32 0.88
CA ASN A 289 0.22 -46.34 -0.10
C ASN A 289 -0.17 -45.94 -1.53
N GLU A 290 -1.32 -45.29 -1.67
CA GLU A 290 -1.90 -44.91 -2.96
C GLU A 290 -1.56 -43.46 -3.37
N GLY A 291 -0.75 -42.75 -2.58
CA GLY A 291 -0.27 -41.41 -2.87
C GLY A 291 -0.09 -40.57 -1.61
N ALA A 292 0.61 -39.44 -1.71
CA ALA A 292 0.88 -38.55 -0.58
C ALA A 292 -0.13 -37.40 -0.54
N GLY A 293 -1.41 -37.73 -0.45
CA GLY A 293 -2.46 -36.73 -0.23
C GLY A 293 -2.61 -36.36 1.24
N SER A 294 -3.21 -35.20 1.46
CA SER A 294 -3.44 -34.60 2.78
C SER A 294 -4.48 -33.50 2.68
N TYR A 295 -5.12 -33.16 3.79
CA TYR A 295 -5.96 -31.97 3.89
C TYR A 295 -5.57 -31.14 5.11
N GLU A 296 -5.82 -29.83 4.99
CA GLU A 296 -5.73 -28.87 6.08
C GLU A 296 -6.94 -27.93 6.02
N VAL A 297 -7.60 -27.72 7.16
CA VAL A 297 -8.70 -26.77 7.32
C VAL A 297 -8.23 -25.71 8.30
N MET A 298 -8.32 -24.45 7.89
CA MET A 298 -7.89 -23.29 8.68
C MET A 298 -9.03 -22.30 8.87
N LEU A 299 -9.15 -21.76 10.08
CA LEU A 299 -9.97 -20.59 10.41
C LEU A 299 -9.02 -19.38 10.56
N CYS A 300 -8.98 -18.47 9.58
CA CYS A 300 -8.00 -17.37 9.49
C CYS A 300 -6.57 -17.74 9.92
N ARG A 301 -5.93 -18.64 9.18
CA ARG A 301 -4.56 -19.15 9.41
C ARG A 301 -4.38 -19.96 10.71
N LYS A 302 -5.46 -20.28 11.43
CA LYS A 302 -5.42 -21.23 12.55
C LYS A 302 -5.88 -22.58 12.04
N THR A 303 -4.97 -23.55 11.98
CA THR A 303 -5.32 -24.94 11.66
C THR A 303 -6.32 -25.47 12.68
N VAL A 304 -7.51 -25.84 12.22
CA VAL A 304 -8.58 -26.42 13.04
C VAL A 304 -8.77 -27.91 12.78
N ALA A 305 -8.36 -28.41 11.62
CA ALA A 305 -8.31 -29.83 11.29
C ALA A 305 -7.20 -30.08 10.26
N GLN A 306 -6.53 -31.22 10.34
CA GLN A 306 -5.57 -31.66 9.33
C GLN A 306 -5.44 -33.19 9.37
N GLY A 307 -5.17 -33.81 8.23
CA GLY A 307 -5.11 -35.26 8.16
C GLY A 307 -4.85 -35.79 6.76
N GLY A 308 -5.06 -37.09 6.61
CA GLY A 308 -4.91 -37.81 5.34
C GLY A 308 -5.07 -39.33 5.49
N ASN A 309 -4.68 -39.87 6.64
CA ASN A 309 -4.88 -41.28 6.99
C ASN A 309 -6.20 -41.48 7.74
N PHE A 310 -7.28 -41.62 6.98
CA PHE A 310 -8.60 -41.96 7.52
C PHE A 310 -9.20 -43.10 6.73
N GLY A 311 -10.29 -43.69 7.23
CA GLY A 311 -11.02 -44.73 6.50
C GLY A 311 -11.93 -44.12 5.45
N ARG A 312 -13.24 -44.38 5.56
CA ARG A 312 -14.25 -43.78 4.68
C ARG A 312 -14.56 -42.31 4.97
N SER A 313 -14.26 -41.85 6.18
CA SER A 313 -14.52 -40.47 6.59
C SER A 313 -13.80 -40.10 7.87
N GLU A 314 -13.55 -38.81 8.04
CA GLU A 314 -13.12 -38.18 9.29
C GLU A 314 -13.87 -36.86 9.47
N SER A 315 -14.24 -36.54 10.71
CA SER A 315 -14.93 -35.29 11.05
C SER A 315 -14.23 -34.56 12.17
N THR A 316 -14.18 -33.23 12.08
CA THR A 316 -13.68 -32.34 13.14
C THR A 316 -14.65 -31.18 13.33
N GLN A 317 -14.94 -30.86 14.60
CA GLN A 317 -15.73 -29.68 14.94
C GLN A 317 -14.81 -28.48 15.18
N PHE A 318 -15.23 -27.32 14.68
CA PHE A 318 -14.61 -26.03 14.96
C PHE A 318 -15.68 -25.00 15.29
N THR A 319 -15.32 -23.96 16.04
CA THR A 319 -16.24 -22.92 16.49
C THR A 319 -15.80 -21.57 15.95
N ILE A 320 -16.74 -20.84 15.37
CA ILE A 320 -16.58 -19.42 15.06
C ILE A 320 -17.12 -18.67 16.27
N GLU A 321 -16.21 -18.02 17.00
CA GLU A 321 -16.57 -17.26 18.19
C GLU A 321 -17.32 -15.99 17.80
N SER A 322 -18.22 -15.55 18.67
CA SER A 322 -18.83 -14.24 18.49
C SER A 322 -17.80 -13.14 18.73
N SER A 323 -17.96 -12.03 18.02
CA SER A 323 -17.12 -10.85 18.22
C SER A 323 -17.34 -10.30 19.65
N GLN A 324 -16.62 -10.81 20.64
CA GLN A 324 -16.63 -10.23 21.97
C GLN A 324 -15.83 -8.94 21.94
N THR A 325 -16.53 -7.80 21.91
CA THR A 325 -16.01 -6.52 22.38
C THR A 325 -15.73 -6.64 23.88
N SER A 326 -14.60 -7.26 24.23
CA SER A 326 -14.08 -7.17 25.59
C SER A 326 -13.74 -5.70 25.84
N PRO A 327 -14.38 -5.01 26.80
CA PRO A 327 -13.91 -3.68 27.19
C PRO A 327 -12.45 -3.80 27.66
N PRO A 328 -11.60 -2.79 27.42
CA PRO A 328 -10.21 -2.85 27.85
C PRO A 328 -10.16 -3.07 29.35
N THR A 329 -9.75 -4.27 29.76
CA THR A 329 -9.44 -4.56 31.15
C THR A 329 -8.28 -3.65 31.51
N THR A 330 -8.55 -2.67 32.38
CA THR A 330 -7.53 -1.80 32.95
C THR A 330 -6.42 -2.67 33.54
N ALA A 331 -5.19 -2.44 33.08
CA ALA A 331 -4.01 -3.12 33.57
C ALA A 331 -3.93 -3.05 35.10
N PRO A 332 -3.45 -4.10 35.79
CA PRO A 332 -3.25 -4.06 37.22
C PRO A 332 -2.27 -2.93 37.55
N THR A 333 -2.73 -2.00 38.38
CA THR A 333 -1.94 -0.86 38.86
C THR A 333 -0.79 -1.36 39.71
N ASN A 334 0.41 -1.47 39.14
CA ASN A 334 1.64 -1.53 39.92
C ASN A 334 1.92 -0.12 40.48
N GLN A 335 1.19 0.26 41.53
CA GLN A 335 1.54 1.42 42.33
C GLN A 335 2.63 1.00 43.34
N PRO A 336 3.86 1.55 43.25
CA PRO A 336 4.90 1.25 44.22
C PRO A 336 4.52 1.81 45.60
N THR A 337 4.52 0.92 46.59
CA THR A 337 4.36 1.27 48.00
C THR A 337 5.65 1.95 48.49
N ASN A 338 5.66 3.27 48.56
CA ASN A 338 6.69 4.01 49.28
C ASN A 338 6.41 3.92 50.79
N THR A 339 7.04 2.95 51.45
CA THR A 339 7.16 2.94 52.92
C THR A 339 8.61 3.21 53.28
N PRO A 340 8.96 4.40 53.83
CA PRO A 340 10.29 4.63 54.37
C PRO A 340 10.41 3.97 55.75
N THR A 341 11.17 2.88 55.83
CA THR A 341 11.65 2.33 57.09
C THR A 341 12.94 3.06 57.46
N SER A 342 12.92 3.89 58.50
CA SER A 342 14.15 4.27 59.21
C SER A 342 13.97 4.02 60.71
N GLN A 343 14.78 3.10 61.22
CA GLN A 343 14.96 2.75 62.63
C GLN A 343 16.33 3.35 63.10
N PRO A 344 16.73 3.26 64.38
CA PRO A 344 16.71 4.36 65.34
C PRO A 344 18.12 4.74 65.87
N ALA A 345 18.16 5.80 66.69
CA ALA A 345 18.93 5.94 67.94
C ALA A 345 19.68 7.28 68.06
N LYS A 346 19.29 8.08 69.07
CA LYS A 346 20.26 8.78 69.91
C LYS A 346 19.72 8.92 71.34
N ALA A 347 20.48 8.39 72.29
CA ALA A 347 20.24 8.51 73.72
C ALA A 347 20.56 9.94 74.23
N PRO A 348 19.97 10.39 75.35
CA PRO A 348 20.30 11.66 75.97
C PRO A 348 21.52 11.51 76.91
N THR A 349 22.45 12.45 76.83
CA THR A 349 23.43 12.71 77.89
C THR A 349 23.02 13.93 78.72
N SER A 350 23.34 13.82 80.00
CA SER A 350 23.02 14.68 81.15
C SER A 350 23.24 16.17 81.00
#